data_AF-A0A2A2KYL0-F1
#
_entry.id   AF-A0A2A2KYL0-F1
#
_cell.length_a   1.000
_cell.length_b   1.000
_cell.length_c   1.000
_cell.angle_alpha   90.00
_cell.angle_beta   90.00
_cell.angle_gamma   90.00
#
_symmetry.space_group_name_H-M   'P 1'
#
loop_
_entity.id
_entity.type
_entity.pdbx_description
1 polymer ?
#
loop_
_entity_poly.entity_id
_entity_poly.type
_entity_poly.pdbx_seq_one_letter_code
_entity_poly.pdbx_strand_id
1 'polypeptide(L)'
;MTPQSVLKTEDDNDPNLANALLSCIDETGNEKWLRYLFEKTLLDATLEMKLKLEILDEPMALEHIPLVVRKEYRNWRFLADKNKIPDLARDESPLIQSIVEFIHKGSSSLEDFGSKIHEMKAAFKNQMTVDNYLKKEYLPISDNTAFEVDRVQIIDATPKKPFAIWKCRVVTDEDEVGREFTLTIDPVESPLAEEFLRIMEEKNDYGNYGVVASFAGRTFVPGENATVFIELTLPIDSPLAEKKRLWQPIVSFKTGDVFLSIYGRTKLQLIVAQKNEICLCDDLIKVGEIRNLLNFFPKDEKSKEAPTLQIIGTKVIS
;
A
#
# COMPACT_ATOMS: atom_id res chain seq x y z
N MET A 1 50.97 -34.84 -1.65
CA MET A 1 50.79 -33.92 -0.51
C MET A 1 50.51 -32.54 -1.09
N THR A 2 49.23 -32.21 -1.20
CA THR A 2 48.73 -30.85 -1.37
C THR A 2 48.84 -30.10 -0.04
N PRO A 3 48.85 -28.77 -0.08
CA PRO A 3 47.95 -28.03 0.78
C PRO A 3 46.93 -27.30 -0.10
N GLN A 4 45.66 -27.66 0.11
CA GLN A 4 44.51 -26.93 -0.39
C GLN A 4 44.53 -25.52 0.21
N SER A 5 44.55 -24.50 -0.65
CA SER A 5 44.22 -23.15 -0.26
C SER A 5 42.72 -23.10 0.04
N VAL A 6 42.40 -22.79 1.29
CA VAL A 6 41.06 -22.54 1.81
C VAL A 6 40.36 -21.47 0.94
N LEU A 7 39.31 -21.88 0.24
CA LEU A 7 38.33 -20.97 -0.33
C LEU A 7 37.66 -20.24 0.84
N LYS A 8 37.87 -18.93 0.91
CA LYS A 8 37.12 -18.03 1.79
C LYS A 8 35.64 -18.13 1.38
N THR A 9 34.79 -18.52 2.32
CA THR A 9 33.34 -18.39 2.21
C THR A 9 33.02 -16.91 2.07
N GLU A 10 32.42 -16.53 0.94
CA GLU A 10 31.87 -15.21 0.71
C GLU A 10 30.76 -14.91 1.74
N ASP A 11 30.68 -13.65 2.14
CA ASP A 11 29.79 -13.10 3.17
C ASP A 11 28.31 -13.49 2.93
N ASP A 12 27.79 -14.39 3.75
CA ASP A 12 26.39 -14.86 3.75
C ASP A 12 25.40 -13.89 4.44
N ASN A 13 25.77 -12.63 4.61
CA ASN A 13 24.89 -11.61 5.18
C ASN A 13 25.02 -10.32 4.37
N ASP A 14 24.35 -10.22 3.22
CA ASP A 14 24.18 -8.92 2.57
C ASP A 14 23.33 -8.03 3.51
N PRO A 15 23.93 -7.02 4.17
CA PRO A 15 23.23 -6.20 5.15
C PRO A 15 22.10 -5.41 4.49
N ASN A 16 22.20 -5.14 3.19
CA ASN A 16 21.20 -4.35 2.44
C ASN A 16 19.88 -5.11 2.31
N LEU A 17 19.96 -6.43 2.16
CA LEU A 17 18.82 -7.32 2.01
C LEU A 17 18.07 -7.54 3.34
N ALA A 18 18.81 -7.70 4.43
CA ALA A 18 18.21 -7.73 5.77
C ALA A 18 17.58 -6.37 6.16
N ASN A 19 18.21 -5.26 5.77
CA ASN A 19 17.68 -3.92 6.00
C ASN A 19 16.40 -3.64 5.17
N ALA A 20 16.32 -4.15 3.94
CA ALA A 20 15.10 -4.06 3.12
C ALA A 20 13.93 -4.77 3.83
N LEU A 21 14.15 -5.99 4.33
CA LEU A 21 13.15 -6.73 5.08
C LEU A 21 12.71 -6.00 6.36
N LEU A 22 13.66 -5.46 7.12
CA LEU A 22 13.39 -4.69 8.34
C LEU A 22 12.65 -3.37 8.06
N SER A 23 12.87 -2.76 6.88
CA SER A 23 12.18 -1.53 6.47
C SER A 23 10.70 -1.74 6.15
N CYS A 24 10.30 -2.97 5.82
CA CYS A 24 8.92 -3.33 5.55
C CYS A 24 8.11 -3.65 6.82
N ILE A 25 8.75 -3.71 8.00
CA ILE A 25 8.11 -3.99 9.28
C ILE A 25 7.91 -2.66 10.03
N ASP A 26 6.65 -2.28 10.23
CA ASP A 26 6.27 -0.98 10.81
C ASP A 26 6.78 -0.80 12.25
N GLU A 27 7.49 0.29 12.51
CA GLU A 27 8.00 0.68 13.83
C GLU A 27 6.90 1.16 14.79
N THR A 28 5.71 1.48 14.27
CA THR A 28 4.67 2.20 15.02
C THR A 28 3.48 1.33 15.43
N GLY A 29 3.41 0.06 14.98
CA GLY A 29 2.23 -0.81 15.13
C GLY A 29 2.42 -2.17 15.85
N ASN A 30 1.49 -3.10 15.58
CA ASN A 30 1.38 -4.45 16.16
C ASN A 30 2.50 -5.43 15.75
N GLU A 31 3.46 -5.01 14.93
CA GLU A 31 4.50 -5.86 14.33
C GLU A 31 5.88 -5.66 14.97
N LYS A 32 5.96 -4.87 16.05
CA LYS A 32 7.20 -4.67 16.83
C LYS A 32 7.85 -5.97 17.28
N TRP A 33 7.04 -6.97 17.64
CA TRP A 33 7.53 -8.29 18.03
C TRP A 33 8.21 -9.03 16.87
N LEU A 34 7.71 -8.84 15.65
CA LEU A 34 8.24 -9.45 14.44
C LEU A 34 9.59 -8.83 14.11
N ARG A 35 9.68 -7.50 14.12
CA ARG A 35 10.96 -6.79 13.94
C ARG A 35 12.00 -7.24 14.95
N TYR A 36 11.61 -7.29 16.24
CA TYR A 36 12.49 -7.77 17.30
C TYR A 36 12.97 -9.21 17.05
N LEU A 37 12.09 -10.10 16.61
CA LEU A 37 12.45 -11.49 16.27
C LEU A 37 13.47 -11.53 15.13
N PHE A 38 13.26 -10.77 14.06
CA PHE A 38 14.19 -10.71 12.92
C PHE A 38 15.55 -10.13 13.34
N GLU A 39 15.55 -8.99 14.02
CA GLU A 39 16.78 -8.36 14.51
C GLU A 39 17.57 -9.31 15.41
N LYS A 40 16.92 -9.95 16.39
CA LYS A 40 17.60 -10.88 17.29
C LYS A 40 18.09 -12.12 16.58
N THR A 41 17.29 -12.73 15.72
CA THR A 41 17.66 -13.99 15.05
C THR A 41 18.76 -13.77 14.02
N LEU A 42 18.67 -12.71 13.21
CA LEU A 42 19.66 -12.43 12.17
C LEU A 42 20.99 -11.95 12.76
N LEU A 43 20.97 -11.10 13.79
CA LEU A 43 22.17 -10.56 14.43
C LEU A 43 22.83 -11.53 15.42
N ASP A 44 22.18 -12.62 15.80
CA ASP A 44 22.79 -13.63 16.67
C ASP A 44 23.88 -14.41 15.92
N ALA A 45 25.14 -14.14 16.26
CA ALA A 45 26.29 -14.80 15.66
C ALA A 45 26.47 -16.26 16.12
N THR A 46 25.76 -16.69 17.16
CA THR A 46 25.84 -18.06 17.70
C THR A 46 24.92 -19.04 16.98
N LEU A 47 23.93 -18.53 16.26
CA LEU A 47 23.01 -19.35 15.47
C LEU A 47 23.56 -19.60 14.06
N GLU A 48 23.57 -20.86 13.63
CA GLU A 48 23.83 -21.21 12.24
C GLU A 48 22.70 -20.71 11.34
N MET A 49 23.01 -20.33 10.09
CA MET A 49 22.03 -19.80 9.15
C MET A 49 20.82 -20.73 8.99
N LYS A 50 21.04 -22.05 8.92
CA LYS A 50 19.96 -23.04 8.85
C LYS A 50 18.94 -22.88 9.99
N LEU A 51 19.42 -22.75 11.22
CA LEU A 51 18.55 -22.60 12.40
C LEU A 51 17.88 -21.22 12.44
N LYS A 52 18.56 -20.17 11.97
CA LYS A 52 17.96 -18.84 11.79
C LYS A 52 16.76 -18.91 10.85
N LEU A 53 16.92 -19.59 9.71
CA LEU A 53 15.86 -19.76 8.73
C LEU A 53 14.70 -20.58 9.29
N GLU A 54 14.96 -21.66 10.04
CA GLU A 54 13.91 -22.45 10.70
C GLU A 54 13.08 -21.60 11.70
N ILE A 55 13.74 -20.77 12.52
CA ILE A 55 13.09 -19.86 13.47
C ILE A 55 12.24 -18.80 12.76
N LEU A 56 12.70 -18.29 11.61
CA LEU A 56 12.00 -17.24 10.86
C LEU A 56 10.92 -17.79 9.92
N ASP A 57 11.06 -19.03 9.45
CA ASP A 57 10.07 -19.68 8.57
C ASP A 57 8.74 -19.95 9.30
N GLU A 58 8.79 -20.29 10.59
CA GLU A 58 7.61 -20.59 11.41
C GLU A 58 6.61 -19.40 11.53
N PRO A 59 7.01 -18.19 11.97
CA PRO A 59 6.09 -17.05 12.03
C PRO A 59 5.62 -16.61 10.63
N MET A 60 6.43 -16.81 9.59
CA MET A 60 6.07 -16.45 8.21
C MET A 60 4.99 -17.35 7.61
N ALA A 61 4.68 -18.48 8.24
CA ALA A 61 3.53 -19.31 7.90
C ALA A 61 2.21 -18.76 8.48
N LEU A 62 2.24 -17.82 9.43
CA LEU A 62 1.06 -17.30 10.11
C LEU A 62 0.31 -16.29 9.22
N GLU A 63 -1.00 -16.47 9.08
CA GLU A 63 -1.84 -15.65 8.19
C GLU A 63 -1.94 -14.18 8.60
N HIS A 64 -1.74 -13.86 9.88
CA HIS A 64 -1.81 -12.49 10.39
C HIS A 64 -0.55 -11.67 10.11
N ILE A 65 0.53 -12.28 9.60
CA ILE A 65 1.69 -11.53 9.11
C ILE A 65 1.32 -10.89 7.75
N PRO A 66 1.56 -9.58 7.57
CA PRO A 66 1.27 -8.91 6.31
C PRO A 66 1.92 -9.63 5.13
N LEU A 67 1.17 -9.75 4.04
CA LEU A 67 1.66 -10.41 2.83
C LEU A 67 2.89 -9.72 2.24
N VAL A 68 3.00 -8.40 2.34
CA VAL A 68 4.19 -7.64 1.92
C VAL A 68 5.44 -8.13 2.66
N VAL A 69 5.34 -8.29 3.98
CA VAL A 69 6.46 -8.80 4.80
C VAL A 69 6.77 -10.25 4.45
N ARG A 70 5.76 -11.10 4.23
CA ARG A 70 5.96 -12.50 3.82
C ARG A 70 6.61 -12.61 2.44
N LYS A 71 6.23 -11.77 1.47
CA LYS A 71 6.82 -11.70 0.12
C LYS A 71 8.28 -11.28 0.18
N GLU A 72 8.58 -10.18 0.87
CA GLU A 72 9.96 -9.71 1.06
C GLU A 72 10.81 -10.76 1.80
N TYR A 73 10.23 -11.43 2.79
CA TYR A 73 10.90 -12.55 3.46
C TYR A 73 11.20 -13.69 2.48
N ARG A 74 10.26 -14.11 1.62
CA ARG A 74 10.51 -15.17 0.63
C ARG A 74 11.61 -14.77 -0.35
N ASN A 75 11.62 -13.52 -0.82
CA ASN A 75 12.67 -13.00 -1.69
C ASN A 75 14.04 -13.01 -1.01
N TRP A 76 14.12 -12.55 0.24
CA TRP A 76 15.32 -12.62 1.05
C TRP A 76 15.77 -14.08 1.30
N ARG A 77 14.85 -14.93 1.71
CA ARG A 77 15.05 -16.35 2.05
C ARG A 77 15.57 -17.16 0.86
N PHE A 78 15.11 -16.84 -0.35
CA PHE A 78 15.57 -17.44 -1.60
C PHE A 78 17.06 -17.14 -1.85
N LEU A 79 17.47 -15.89 -1.63
CA LEU A 79 18.87 -15.48 -1.79
C LEU A 79 19.77 -16.02 -0.68
N ALA A 80 19.25 -16.12 0.54
CA ALA A 80 19.99 -16.63 1.71
C ALA A 80 20.26 -18.15 1.68
N ASP A 81 19.57 -18.92 0.83
CA ASP A 81 19.69 -20.39 0.79
C ASP A 81 19.67 -20.91 -0.66
N LYS A 82 20.62 -20.46 -1.47
CA LYS A 82 20.76 -20.93 -2.86
C LYS A 82 21.24 -22.37 -3.00
N ASN A 83 21.79 -22.94 -1.92
CA ASN A 83 22.50 -24.21 -1.95
C ASN A 83 21.59 -25.44 -1.78
N LYS A 84 20.32 -25.24 -1.41
CA LYS A 84 19.35 -26.32 -1.29
C LYS A 84 18.47 -26.41 -2.53
N ILE A 85 18.31 -27.61 -3.07
CA ILE A 85 17.34 -27.87 -4.14
C ILE A 85 15.93 -27.57 -3.57
N PRO A 86 15.12 -26.73 -4.25
CA PRO A 86 13.77 -26.45 -3.84
C PRO A 86 12.95 -27.74 -3.69
N ASP A 87 12.12 -27.78 -2.64
CA ASP A 87 11.32 -28.96 -2.30
C ASP A 87 10.42 -29.43 -3.45
N LEU A 88 10.09 -28.54 -4.39
CA LEU A 88 9.28 -28.81 -5.58
C LEU A 88 9.84 -29.92 -6.48
N ALA A 89 11.16 -30.14 -6.49
CA ALA A 89 11.81 -31.12 -7.36
C ALA A 89 12.20 -32.42 -6.65
N ARG A 90 11.97 -32.54 -5.34
CA ARG A 90 12.47 -33.65 -4.51
C ARG A 90 12.06 -35.04 -5.01
N ASP A 91 10.84 -35.14 -5.54
CA ASP A 91 10.24 -36.41 -6.01
C ASP A 91 10.31 -36.58 -7.55
N GLU A 92 11.02 -35.69 -8.24
CA GLU A 92 11.19 -35.73 -9.70
C GLU A 92 12.35 -36.64 -10.15
N SER A 93 12.48 -36.84 -11.46
CA SER A 93 13.62 -37.58 -12.00
C SER A 93 14.96 -36.86 -11.73
N PRO A 94 16.10 -37.59 -11.65
CA PRO A 94 17.41 -36.98 -11.42
C PRO A 94 17.78 -35.89 -12.44
N LEU A 95 17.31 -36.02 -13.68
CA LEU A 95 17.52 -35.01 -14.72
C LEU A 95 16.78 -33.71 -14.39
N ILE A 96 15.49 -33.81 -14.03
CA ILE A 96 14.68 -32.64 -13.66
C ILE A 96 15.24 -31.99 -12.39
N GLN A 97 15.63 -32.78 -11.38
CA GLN A 97 16.30 -32.28 -10.18
C GLN A 97 17.55 -31.46 -10.52
N SER A 98 18.41 -31.99 -11.41
CA SER A 98 19.64 -31.31 -11.83
C SER A 98 19.34 -30.00 -12.57
N ILE A 99 18.30 -29.97 -13.42
CA ILE A 99 17.90 -28.74 -14.14
C ILE A 99 17.35 -27.70 -13.16
N VAL A 100 16.48 -28.11 -12.24
CA VAL A 100 15.92 -27.20 -11.22
C VAL A 100 17.03 -26.64 -10.33
N GLU A 101 17.97 -27.48 -9.89
CA GLU A 101 19.12 -27.03 -9.12
C GLU A 101 19.99 -26.01 -9.90
N PHE A 102 20.25 -26.29 -11.18
CA PHE A 102 20.98 -25.38 -12.06
C PHE A 102 20.27 -24.02 -12.20
N ILE A 103 18.96 -24.03 -12.43
CA ILE A 103 18.15 -22.81 -12.52
C ILE A 103 18.15 -22.07 -11.18
N HIS A 104 17.99 -22.78 -10.06
CA HIS A 104 17.98 -22.19 -8.72
C HIS A 104 19.27 -21.43 -8.42
N LYS A 105 20.43 -22.09 -8.62
CA LYS A 105 21.75 -21.48 -8.39
C LYS A 105 22.03 -20.33 -9.35
N GLY A 106 21.57 -20.44 -10.60
CA GLY A 106 21.78 -19.43 -11.64
C GLY A 106 20.82 -18.24 -11.58
N SER A 107 19.74 -18.32 -10.79
CA SER A 107 18.73 -17.26 -10.75
C SER A 107 19.16 -16.12 -9.83
N SER A 108 18.89 -14.89 -10.31
CA SER A 108 19.23 -13.66 -9.59
C SER A 108 18.18 -13.25 -8.56
N SER A 109 16.96 -13.76 -8.70
CA SER A 109 15.80 -13.47 -7.86
C SER A 109 14.84 -14.65 -7.82
N LEU A 110 13.91 -14.64 -6.86
CA LEU A 110 12.86 -15.64 -6.74
C LEU A 110 11.88 -15.56 -7.92
N GLU A 111 11.63 -14.36 -8.46
CA GLU A 111 10.78 -14.13 -9.63
C GLU A 111 11.40 -14.71 -10.91
N ASP A 112 12.71 -14.49 -11.12
CA ASP A 112 13.46 -15.08 -12.25
C ASP A 112 13.43 -16.61 -12.18
N PHE A 113 13.65 -17.17 -10.99
CA PHE A 113 13.51 -18.61 -10.75
C PHE A 113 12.08 -19.09 -11.05
N GLY A 114 11.09 -18.40 -10.50
CA GLY A 114 9.67 -18.70 -10.65
C GLY A 114 9.22 -18.77 -12.11
N SER A 115 9.59 -17.78 -12.92
CA SER A 115 9.27 -17.73 -14.35
C SER A 115 9.85 -18.94 -15.10
N LYS A 116 11.13 -19.27 -14.86
CA LYS A 116 11.79 -20.40 -15.52
C LYS A 116 11.19 -21.74 -15.10
N ILE A 117 10.83 -21.90 -13.82
CA ILE A 117 10.15 -23.10 -13.33
C ILE A 117 8.74 -23.22 -13.90
N HIS A 118 8.02 -22.10 -14.04
CA HIS A 118 6.71 -22.08 -14.65
C HIS A 118 6.75 -22.51 -16.13
N GLU A 119 7.72 -22.02 -16.92
CA GLU A 119 7.93 -22.46 -18.31
C GLU A 119 8.22 -23.96 -18.41
N MET A 120 8.88 -24.52 -17.39
CA MET A 120 9.18 -25.95 -17.30
C MET A 120 8.04 -26.79 -16.72
N LYS A 121 6.90 -26.21 -16.34
CA LYS A 121 5.80 -26.91 -15.65
C LYS A 121 5.41 -28.23 -16.31
N ALA A 122 5.30 -28.26 -17.64
CA ALA A 122 4.91 -29.45 -18.39
C ALA A 122 5.90 -30.63 -18.27
N ALA A 123 7.16 -30.38 -17.86
CA ALA A 123 8.19 -31.40 -17.70
C ALA A 123 8.14 -32.09 -16.32
N PHE A 124 7.40 -31.55 -15.35
CA PHE A 124 7.23 -32.15 -14.03
C PHE A 124 6.24 -33.32 -14.08
N LYS A 125 6.52 -34.36 -13.29
CA LYS A 125 5.60 -35.50 -13.13
C LYS A 125 4.25 -35.04 -12.58
N ASN A 126 4.26 -34.07 -11.65
CA ASN A 126 3.06 -33.46 -11.12
C ASN A 126 3.09 -31.93 -11.25
N GLN A 127 2.37 -31.42 -12.24
CA GLN A 127 2.27 -29.98 -12.50
C GLN A 127 1.67 -29.21 -11.32
N MET A 128 0.81 -29.83 -10.51
CA MET A 128 0.27 -29.19 -9.30
C MET A 128 1.35 -28.89 -8.26
N THR A 129 2.45 -29.64 -8.24
CA THR A 129 3.58 -29.35 -7.34
C THR A 129 4.22 -28.01 -7.69
N VAL A 130 4.30 -27.69 -9.00
CA VAL A 130 4.79 -26.40 -9.48
C VAL A 130 3.83 -25.28 -9.08
N ASP A 131 2.52 -25.45 -9.34
CA ASP A 131 1.52 -24.43 -8.98
C ASP A 131 1.47 -24.19 -7.47
N ASN A 132 1.55 -25.26 -6.66
CA ASN A 132 1.59 -25.16 -5.20
C ASN A 132 2.85 -24.44 -4.72
N TYR A 133 4.00 -24.70 -5.35
CA TYR A 133 5.25 -24.01 -5.03
C TYR A 133 5.14 -22.51 -5.38
N LEU A 134 4.73 -22.17 -6.60
CA LEU A 134 4.57 -20.77 -7.03
C LEU A 134 3.58 -20.04 -6.12
N LYS A 135 2.47 -20.69 -5.73
CA LYS A 135 1.50 -20.13 -4.78
C LYS A 135 2.09 -19.95 -3.38
N LYS A 136 2.87 -20.92 -2.89
CA LYS A 136 3.55 -20.84 -1.58
C LYS A 136 4.58 -19.70 -1.54
N GLU A 137 5.27 -19.48 -2.66
CA GLU A 137 6.27 -18.43 -2.82
C GLU A 137 5.66 -17.08 -3.29
N TYR A 138 4.33 -16.98 -3.36
CA TYR A 138 3.58 -15.78 -3.76
C TYR A 138 3.90 -15.25 -5.17
N LEU A 139 4.28 -16.14 -6.08
CA LEU A 139 4.61 -15.82 -7.46
C LEU A 139 3.38 -15.90 -8.37
N PRO A 140 3.27 -15.02 -9.40
CA PRO A 140 2.18 -15.08 -10.36
C PRO A 140 2.23 -16.38 -11.17
N ILE A 141 1.11 -17.10 -11.20
CA ILE A 141 0.92 -18.26 -12.08
C ILE A 141 0.35 -17.69 -13.38
N SER A 142 1.20 -17.32 -14.34
CA SER A 142 0.76 -16.71 -15.59
C SER A 142 0.26 -17.77 -16.56
N ASP A 143 -1.05 -18.01 -16.59
CA ASP A 143 -1.72 -18.45 -17.81
C ASP A 143 -2.81 -17.42 -18.14
N ASN A 144 -2.92 -17.04 -19.41
CA ASN A 144 -3.89 -16.11 -19.96
C ASN A 144 -5.35 -16.64 -19.86
N THR A 145 -5.84 -16.89 -18.65
CA THR A 145 -7.26 -17.08 -18.36
C THR A 145 -7.60 -16.39 -17.05
N ALA A 146 -8.23 -15.23 -17.19
CA ALA A 146 -9.26 -14.82 -16.26
C ALA A 146 -10.23 -16.01 -16.07
N PHE A 147 -10.33 -16.53 -14.84
CA PHE A 147 -11.56 -16.79 -14.09
C PHE A 147 -11.23 -17.68 -12.88
N GLU A 148 -11.58 -17.13 -11.70
CA GLU A 148 -12.04 -17.83 -10.50
C GLU A 148 -11.46 -19.23 -10.19
N VAL A 149 -10.43 -19.29 -9.34
CA VAL A 149 -10.34 -20.35 -8.32
C VAL A 149 -9.92 -19.75 -6.97
N ASP A 150 -10.90 -19.75 -6.06
CA ASP A 150 -10.83 -19.66 -4.60
C ASP A 150 -10.00 -18.56 -3.91
N ARG A 151 -10.73 -17.47 -3.63
CA ARG A 151 -11.15 -17.05 -2.27
C ARG A 151 -10.53 -17.82 -1.08
N VAL A 152 -9.22 -17.66 -0.87
CA VAL A 152 -8.64 -17.64 0.48
C VAL A 152 -7.94 -16.31 0.64
N GLN A 153 -8.60 -15.47 1.44
CA GLN A 153 -8.19 -14.20 2.04
C GLN A 153 -6.77 -13.70 1.68
N ILE A 154 -6.66 -13.05 0.53
CA ILE A 154 -5.54 -12.16 0.21
C ILE A 154 -5.76 -10.87 1.01
N ILE A 155 -5.14 -10.76 2.18
CA ILE A 155 -4.76 -9.47 2.78
C ILE A 155 -3.41 -9.09 2.14
N ASP A 156 -3.43 -8.75 0.85
CA ASP A 156 -2.43 -7.84 0.28
C ASP A 156 -2.77 -6.47 0.86
N ALA A 157 -1.85 -5.93 1.66
CA ALA A 157 -1.94 -4.56 2.15
C ALA A 157 -1.46 -3.52 1.11
N THR A 158 -1.29 -3.92 -0.15
CA THR A 158 -1.43 -2.98 -1.27
C THR A 158 -2.93 -2.75 -1.44
N PRO A 159 -3.41 -1.53 -1.20
CA PRO A 159 -4.82 -1.29 -1.34
C PRO A 159 -5.21 -1.52 -2.80
N LYS A 160 -6.06 -2.53 -3.04
CA LYS A 160 -6.61 -2.87 -4.37
C LYS A 160 -7.26 -1.69 -5.10
N LYS A 161 -7.46 -0.58 -4.41
CA LYS A 161 -7.81 0.73 -4.95
C LYS A 161 -6.94 1.77 -4.21
N PRO A 162 -6.23 2.65 -4.92
CA PRO A 162 -5.45 3.70 -4.27
C PRO A 162 -6.34 4.45 -3.27
N PHE A 163 -5.83 4.80 -2.10
CA PHE A 163 -6.56 5.61 -1.12
C PHE A 163 -5.76 6.84 -0.70
N ALA A 164 -6.47 7.91 -0.36
CA ALA A 164 -5.86 9.15 0.08
C ALA A 164 -5.76 9.18 1.62
N ILE A 165 -4.66 9.73 2.11
CA ILE A 165 -4.40 10.02 3.51
C ILE A 165 -4.33 11.54 3.66
N TRP A 166 -5.14 12.11 4.55
CA TRP A 166 -4.96 13.49 5.00
C TRP A 166 -4.40 13.50 6.42
N LYS A 167 -3.29 14.19 6.60
CA LYS A 167 -2.81 14.60 7.92
C LYS A 167 -3.47 15.92 8.25
N CYS A 168 -4.18 15.94 9.37
CA CYS A 168 -4.98 17.08 9.80
C CYS A 168 -4.53 17.53 11.18
N ARG A 169 -4.71 18.82 11.46
CA ARG A 169 -4.51 19.43 12.78
C ARG A 169 -5.78 20.18 13.19
N VAL A 170 -6.25 19.97 14.41
CA VAL A 170 -7.29 20.81 15.00
C VAL A 170 -6.64 22.07 15.57
N VAL A 171 -7.12 23.25 15.19
CA VAL A 171 -6.70 24.53 15.73
C VAL A 171 -7.88 25.13 16.52
N THR A 172 -7.64 25.46 17.78
CA THR A 172 -8.57 26.21 18.63
C THR A 172 -7.90 27.50 19.07
N ASP A 173 -8.69 28.52 19.39
CA ASP A 173 -8.18 29.83 19.82
C ASP A 173 -7.34 29.79 21.10
N GLU A 174 -7.45 28.70 21.88
CA GLU A 174 -6.74 28.51 23.16
C GLU A 174 -5.51 27.58 23.05
N ASP A 175 -5.33 26.85 21.95
CA ASP A 175 -4.26 25.85 21.82
C ASP A 175 -3.59 25.90 20.43
N GLU A 176 -2.48 26.65 20.36
CA GLU A 176 -1.67 26.80 19.12
C GLU A 176 -1.03 25.48 18.66
N VAL A 177 -0.84 24.50 19.56
CA VAL A 177 -0.13 23.26 19.23
C VAL A 177 -1.04 22.26 18.51
N GLY A 178 -2.35 22.28 18.81
CA GLY A 178 -3.38 21.56 18.08
C GLY A 178 -3.26 20.03 18.09
N ARG A 179 -4.39 19.33 18.09
CA ARG A 179 -4.37 17.86 18.01
C ARG A 179 -4.19 17.41 16.56
N GLU A 180 -3.12 16.68 16.27
CA GLU A 180 -2.91 16.04 14.97
C GLU A 180 -3.59 14.67 14.87
N PHE A 181 -4.12 14.36 13.68
CA PHE A 181 -4.73 13.07 13.38
C PHE A 181 -4.76 12.82 11.88
N THR A 182 -5.15 11.60 11.50
CA THR A 182 -5.12 11.15 10.12
C THR A 182 -6.50 10.68 9.65
N LEU A 183 -6.92 11.17 8.49
CA LEU A 183 -8.08 10.68 7.76
C LEU A 183 -7.66 9.78 6.62
N THR A 184 -8.38 8.67 6.46
CA THR A 184 -8.24 7.77 5.32
C THR A 184 -9.49 7.90 4.46
N ILE A 185 -9.29 8.17 3.17
CA ILE A 185 -10.36 8.39 2.19
C ILE A 185 -10.24 7.37 1.08
N ASP A 186 -11.30 6.62 0.89
CA ASP A 186 -11.47 5.68 -0.20
C ASP A 186 -12.07 6.38 -1.40
N PRO A 187 -11.37 6.43 -2.54
CA PRO A 187 -11.97 6.92 -3.76
C PRO A 187 -13.13 6.04 -4.16
N VAL A 188 -14.22 6.68 -4.56
CA VAL A 188 -15.33 6.00 -5.22
C VAL A 188 -15.17 6.10 -6.72
N GLU A 189 -15.78 5.16 -7.44
CA GLU A 189 -15.82 5.21 -8.90
C GLU A 189 -16.59 6.48 -9.32
N SER A 190 -15.85 7.47 -9.82
CA SER A 190 -16.39 8.75 -10.24
C SER A 190 -15.55 9.35 -11.35
N PRO A 191 -16.14 10.24 -12.17
CA PRO A 191 -15.42 10.89 -13.27
C PRO A 191 -14.27 11.82 -12.86
N LEU A 192 -14.16 12.13 -11.55
CA LEU A 192 -13.12 12.97 -10.97
C LEU A 192 -12.24 12.20 -9.96
N ALA A 193 -12.37 10.87 -9.87
CA ALA A 193 -11.62 10.07 -8.90
C ALA A 193 -10.10 10.11 -9.15
N GLU A 194 -9.69 10.05 -10.42
CA GLU A 194 -8.27 10.14 -10.80
C GLU A 194 -7.70 11.53 -10.53
N GLU A 195 -8.44 12.59 -10.86
CA GLU A 195 -8.03 13.97 -10.57
C GLU A 195 -7.91 14.21 -9.07
N PHE A 196 -8.87 13.71 -8.30
CA PHE A 196 -8.83 13.76 -6.84
C PHE A 196 -7.53 13.13 -6.33
N LEU A 197 -7.17 11.93 -6.80
CA LEU A 197 -5.92 11.27 -6.40
C LEU A 197 -4.67 12.04 -6.84
N ARG A 198 -4.63 12.55 -8.07
CA ARG A 198 -3.51 13.37 -8.58
C ARG A 198 -3.31 14.66 -7.78
N ILE A 199 -4.40 15.28 -7.31
CA ILE A 199 -4.32 16.45 -6.42
C ILE A 199 -3.69 16.04 -5.08
N MET A 200 -4.08 14.88 -4.52
CA MET A 200 -3.56 14.39 -3.24
C MET A 200 -2.13 13.87 -3.28
N GLU A 201 -1.65 13.41 -4.45
CA GLU A 201 -0.26 12.99 -4.68
C GLU A 201 0.72 14.14 -4.82
N GLU A 202 0.23 15.37 -4.97
CA GLU A 202 1.06 16.55 -5.24
C GLU A 202 1.90 16.42 -6.53
N LYS A 203 1.54 15.49 -7.42
CA LYS A 203 2.13 15.27 -8.75
C LYS A 203 1.13 15.70 -9.84
N ASN A 204 0.72 16.96 -9.78
CA ASN A 204 -0.24 17.54 -10.72
C ASN A 204 0.21 18.90 -11.26
N ASP A 205 -0.46 19.34 -12.32
CA ASP A 205 -0.19 20.52 -13.12
C ASP A 205 -1.37 21.52 -13.08
N TYR A 206 -2.19 21.45 -12.03
CA TYR A 206 -3.47 22.18 -11.98
C TYR A 206 -3.36 23.61 -11.43
N GLY A 207 -2.22 24.01 -10.87
CA GLY A 207 -2.00 25.36 -10.32
C GLY A 207 -1.42 26.34 -11.34
N ASN A 208 -1.28 27.60 -10.92
CA ASN A 208 -0.81 28.69 -11.79
C ASN A 208 0.56 28.37 -12.41
N TYR A 209 0.69 28.58 -13.73
CA TYR A 209 1.94 28.38 -14.47
C TYR A 209 2.52 26.94 -14.36
N GLY A 210 1.66 25.93 -14.22
CA GLY A 210 2.07 24.52 -14.09
C GLY A 210 2.62 24.16 -12.71
N VAL A 211 2.44 25.02 -11.71
CA VAL A 211 2.74 24.70 -10.31
C VAL A 211 1.73 23.70 -9.76
N VAL A 212 2.15 22.84 -8.86
CA VAL A 212 1.30 21.85 -8.18
C VAL A 212 0.17 22.55 -7.42
N ALA A 213 -1.07 22.15 -7.66
CA ALA A 213 -2.18 22.48 -6.78
C ALA A 213 -2.19 21.48 -5.60
N SER A 214 -2.19 21.99 -4.38
CA SER A 214 -2.29 21.17 -3.16
C SER A 214 -3.33 21.74 -2.20
N PHE A 215 -4.02 20.82 -1.53
CA PHE A 215 -4.89 21.13 -0.40
C PHE A 215 -4.12 21.17 0.93
N ALA A 216 -2.84 20.77 0.96
CA ALA A 216 -1.99 20.95 2.13
C ALA A 216 -1.80 22.45 2.46
N GLY A 217 -1.76 22.75 3.75
CA GLY A 217 -1.76 24.10 4.31
C GLY A 217 -3.12 24.78 4.37
N ARG A 218 -4.19 24.19 3.80
CA ARG A 218 -5.51 24.81 3.75
C ARG A 218 -6.32 24.51 5.01
N THR A 219 -7.06 25.52 5.44
CA THR A 219 -7.95 25.46 6.60
C THR A 219 -9.38 25.14 6.20
N PHE A 220 -10.05 24.50 7.14
CA PHE A 220 -11.38 23.97 7.07
C PHE A 220 -12.24 24.62 8.17
N VAL A 221 -13.26 25.41 7.78
CA VAL A 221 -14.20 26.16 8.63
C VAL A 221 -15.62 25.53 8.64
N PRO A 222 -16.05 24.87 9.74
CA PRO A 222 -17.32 24.18 9.84
C PRO A 222 -18.59 24.99 9.52
N GLY A 223 -19.44 24.48 8.61
CA GLY A 223 -20.83 24.92 8.41
C GLY A 223 -21.86 24.02 9.11
N GLU A 224 -23.13 24.42 9.15
CA GLU A 224 -24.21 23.76 9.92
C GLU A 224 -24.59 22.35 9.43
N ASN A 225 -24.57 22.11 8.11
CA ASN A 225 -25.01 20.86 7.47
C ASN A 225 -23.94 20.20 6.60
N ALA A 226 -23.07 21.00 6.00
CA ALA A 226 -21.96 20.56 5.16
C ALA A 226 -20.65 21.10 5.73
N THR A 227 -19.74 20.16 5.99
CA THR A 227 -18.42 20.39 6.57
C THR A 227 -17.45 20.90 5.52
N VAL A 228 -17.56 22.16 5.09
CA VAL A 228 -16.50 23.05 4.55
C VAL A 228 -15.93 22.85 3.15
N PHE A 229 -15.74 24.01 2.52
CA PHE A 229 -15.02 24.29 1.29
C PHE A 229 -13.52 24.61 1.51
N ILE A 230 -12.65 23.78 0.93
CA ILE A 230 -11.32 24.27 0.54
C ILE A 230 -11.44 24.83 -0.87
N GLU A 231 -11.26 26.14 -1.05
CA GLU A 231 -11.29 26.78 -2.36
C GLU A 231 -9.87 26.99 -2.91
N LEU A 232 -9.61 26.44 -4.09
CA LEU A 232 -8.43 26.74 -4.90
C LEU A 232 -8.87 27.50 -6.14
N THR A 233 -8.25 28.66 -6.40
CA THR A 233 -8.42 29.34 -7.68
C THR A 233 -7.64 28.58 -8.74
N LEU A 234 -8.35 28.02 -9.72
CA LEU A 234 -7.74 27.37 -10.88
C LEU A 234 -7.37 28.45 -11.92
N PRO A 235 -6.18 28.36 -12.53
CA PRO A 235 -5.86 29.20 -13.67
C PRO A 235 -6.74 28.82 -14.88
N ILE A 236 -6.89 29.78 -15.80
CA ILE A 236 -7.78 29.66 -16.98
C ILE A 236 -7.34 28.51 -17.90
N ASP A 237 -6.04 28.22 -17.93
CA ASP A 237 -5.41 27.14 -18.69
C ASP A 237 -5.33 25.81 -17.93
N SER A 238 -5.91 25.70 -16.74
CA SER A 238 -5.93 24.44 -15.99
C SER A 238 -6.69 23.36 -16.78
N PRO A 239 -6.13 22.14 -16.92
CA PRO A 239 -6.85 21.01 -17.52
C PRO A 239 -8.16 20.68 -16.81
N LEU A 240 -8.31 21.05 -15.53
CA LEU A 240 -9.56 20.91 -14.77
C LEU A 240 -10.64 21.92 -15.17
N ALA A 241 -10.26 23.11 -15.66
CA ALA A 241 -11.19 24.15 -16.08
C ALA A 241 -11.98 23.75 -17.35
N GLU A 242 -11.42 22.85 -18.16
CA GLU A 242 -12.05 22.33 -19.38
C GLU A 242 -12.95 21.12 -19.13
N LYS A 243 -12.85 20.46 -17.97
CA LYS A 243 -13.75 19.36 -17.62
C LYS A 243 -15.18 19.90 -17.52
N LYS A 244 -16.02 19.52 -18.49
CA LYS A 244 -17.43 19.92 -18.56
C LYS A 244 -18.14 19.54 -17.26
N ARG A 245 -19.10 20.37 -16.83
CA ARG A 245 -20.06 20.03 -15.77
C ARG A 245 -20.70 18.68 -16.10
N LEU A 246 -20.30 17.64 -15.37
CA LEU A 246 -20.94 16.35 -15.46
C LEU A 246 -22.18 16.46 -14.60
N TRP A 247 -23.33 16.65 -15.26
CA TRP A 247 -24.63 16.57 -14.61
C TRP A 247 -24.73 15.23 -13.89
N GLN A 248 -24.82 15.27 -12.56
CA GLN A 248 -25.21 14.12 -11.76
C GLN A 248 -26.62 14.38 -11.21
N PRO A 249 -27.49 13.35 -11.21
CA PRO A 249 -28.79 13.45 -10.55
C PRO A 249 -28.60 13.72 -9.04
N ILE A 250 -29.59 14.32 -8.40
CA ILE A 250 -29.61 14.58 -6.95
C ILE A 250 -29.28 13.28 -6.20
N VAL A 251 -28.11 13.23 -5.56
CA VAL A 251 -27.66 12.07 -4.79
C VAL A 251 -27.83 12.35 -3.30
N SER A 252 -28.52 11.47 -2.59
CA SER A 252 -28.48 11.45 -1.12
C SER A 252 -27.07 11.11 -0.66
N PHE A 253 -26.47 11.92 0.21
CA PHE A 253 -25.14 11.62 0.75
C PHE A 253 -25.19 11.20 2.20
N LYS A 254 -24.12 10.50 2.57
CA LYS A 254 -23.89 10.01 3.91
C LYS A 254 -22.77 10.81 4.56
N THR A 255 -22.84 10.88 5.88
CA THR A 255 -21.75 11.40 6.70
C THR A 255 -20.45 10.72 6.31
N GLY A 256 -19.42 11.52 5.99
CA GLY A 256 -18.11 11.06 5.53
C GLY A 256 -17.92 10.97 4.03
N ASP A 257 -18.94 11.24 3.23
CA ASP A 257 -18.78 11.39 1.79
C ASP A 257 -17.91 12.62 1.48
N VAL A 258 -16.98 12.46 0.54
CA VAL A 258 -16.07 13.50 0.05
C VAL A 258 -16.46 13.88 -1.38
N PHE A 259 -16.66 15.17 -1.62
CA PHE A 259 -17.06 15.74 -2.89
C PHE A 259 -15.99 16.68 -3.44
N LEU A 260 -15.86 16.68 -4.76
CA LEU A 260 -15.08 17.64 -5.51
C LEU A 260 -16.04 18.42 -6.42
N SER A 261 -15.96 19.74 -6.38
CA SER A 261 -16.70 20.64 -7.27
C SER A 261 -15.76 21.57 -8.01
N ILE A 262 -16.13 21.90 -9.24
CA ILE A 262 -15.46 22.90 -10.06
C ILE A 262 -16.47 24.00 -10.35
N TYR A 263 -16.57 24.94 -9.41
CA TYR A 263 -17.50 26.06 -9.48
C TYR A 263 -16.96 27.16 -10.41
N GLY A 264 -17.84 27.68 -11.27
CA GLY A 264 -17.52 28.83 -12.14
C GLY A 264 -16.28 28.65 -13.04
N ARG A 265 -15.84 27.40 -13.31
CA ARG A 265 -14.61 27.03 -14.06
C ARG A 265 -13.30 27.56 -13.50
N THR A 266 -13.34 28.20 -12.34
CA THR A 266 -12.20 28.95 -11.77
C THR A 266 -11.96 28.60 -10.32
N LYS A 267 -12.86 27.82 -9.69
CA LYS A 267 -12.80 27.47 -8.28
C LYS A 267 -12.94 25.97 -8.12
N LEU A 268 -11.86 25.32 -7.69
CA LEU A 268 -11.88 23.94 -7.25
C LEU A 268 -12.24 23.91 -5.77
N GLN A 269 -13.20 23.08 -5.42
CA GLN A 269 -13.80 23.00 -4.10
C GLN A 269 -13.82 21.56 -3.61
N LEU A 270 -13.28 21.32 -2.42
CA LEU A 270 -13.33 20.03 -1.74
C LEU A 270 -14.27 20.12 -0.54
N ILE A 271 -15.21 19.19 -0.43
CA ILE A 271 -16.29 19.23 0.57
C ILE A 271 -16.44 17.87 1.24
N VAL A 272 -16.69 17.87 2.56
CA VAL A 272 -16.99 16.65 3.33
C VAL A 272 -18.39 16.73 3.94
N ALA A 273 -19.21 15.71 3.75
CA ALA A 273 -20.52 15.61 4.37
C ALA A 273 -20.41 15.28 5.86
N GLN A 274 -21.02 16.09 6.74
CA GLN A 274 -21.02 15.86 8.20
C GLN A 274 -22.29 15.22 8.72
N LYS A 275 -23.40 15.39 8.01
CA LYS A 275 -24.70 14.85 8.37
C LYS A 275 -25.30 14.16 7.16
N ASN A 276 -26.16 13.19 7.43
CA ASN A 276 -26.95 12.55 6.38
C ASN A 276 -28.03 13.53 5.95
N GLU A 277 -27.96 14.02 4.71
CA GLU A 277 -28.97 14.91 4.14
C GLU A 277 -29.15 14.63 2.64
N ILE A 278 -30.18 15.26 2.07
CA ILE A 278 -30.42 15.34 0.63
C ILE A 278 -30.01 16.77 0.24
N CYS A 279 -28.88 16.97 -0.45
CA CYS A 279 -28.41 18.33 -0.84
C CYS A 279 -28.81 18.64 -2.28
N LEU A 280 -28.77 19.95 -2.51
CA LEU A 280 -29.49 20.79 -3.44
C LEU A 280 -28.55 21.45 -4.47
N CYS A 281 -27.35 20.89 -4.73
CA CYS A 281 -26.37 21.54 -5.62
C CYS A 281 -25.86 20.59 -6.71
N ASP A 282 -26.15 20.93 -7.97
CA ASP A 282 -25.94 20.11 -9.18
C ASP A 282 -24.46 19.99 -9.62
N ASP A 283 -23.52 20.57 -8.88
CA ASP A 283 -22.10 20.68 -9.25
C ASP A 283 -21.14 19.89 -8.35
N LEU A 284 -21.67 19.13 -7.38
CA LEU A 284 -20.88 18.28 -6.49
C LEU A 284 -20.71 16.87 -7.07
N ILE A 285 -19.46 16.43 -7.24
CA ILE A 285 -19.16 15.06 -7.67
C ILE A 285 -18.57 14.32 -6.48
N LYS A 286 -19.21 13.23 -6.06
CA LYS A 286 -18.66 12.36 -5.01
C LYS A 286 -17.40 11.70 -5.52
N VAL A 287 -16.28 11.92 -4.84
CA VAL A 287 -14.96 11.38 -5.21
C VAL A 287 -14.42 10.40 -4.18
N GLY A 288 -14.93 10.39 -2.95
CA GLY A 288 -14.53 9.40 -1.96
C GLY A 288 -15.42 9.28 -0.73
N GLU A 289 -15.02 8.39 0.18
CA GLU A 289 -15.66 8.10 1.47
C GLU A 289 -14.60 8.00 2.57
N ILE A 290 -14.79 8.67 3.69
CA ILE A 290 -13.88 8.59 4.85
C ILE A 290 -14.12 7.27 5.60
N ARG A 291 -13.08 6.45 5.74
CA ARG A 291 -13.14 5.17 6.49
C ARG A 291 -13.30 5.38 8.00
N ASN A 292 -12.64 6.39 8.56
CA ASN A 292 -12.36 6.48 9.99
C ASN A 292 -13.30 7.45 10.74
N LEU A 293 -14.58 7.51 10.36
CA LEU A 293 -15.53 8.54 10.80
C LEU A 293 -15.78 8.58 12.32
N LEU A 294 -15.77 7.42 12.97
CA LEU A 294 -16.18 7.28 14.38
C LEU A 294 -15.23 7.95 15.38
N ASN A 295 -14.03 8.36 14.95
CA ASN A 295 -13.04 9.04 15.79
C ASN A 295 -12.88 10.54 15.48
N PHE A 296 -13.69 11.10 14.59
CA PHE A 296 -13.30 12.31 13.84
C PHE A 296 -13.90 13.64 14.32
N PHE A 297 -15.14 13.67 14.82
CA PHE A 297 -15.70 14.93 15.33
C PHE A 297 -15.42 15.07 16.82
N PRO A 298 -14.64 16.07 17.26
CA PRO A 298 -14.51 16.36 18.68
C PRO A 298 -15.91 16.62 19.23
N LYS A 299 -16.38 15.73 20.11
CA LYS A 299 -17.60 15.92 20.92
C LYS A 299 -17.34 16.92 22.04
N ASP A 300 -16.47 17.92 21.84
CA ASP A 300 -16.19 18.90 22.89
C ASP A 300 -17.41 19.81 23.01
N GLU A 301 -18.37 19.35 23.82
CA GLU A 301 -19.57 20.06 24.28
C GLU A 301 -19.23 21.31 25.11
N LYS A 302 -17.95 21.65 25.27
CA LYS A 302 -17.45 22.74 26.11
C LYS A 302 -17.10 24.02 25.35
N SER A 303 -16.82 23.94 24.04
CA SER A 303 -16.57 25.12 23.21
C SER A 303 -17.84 25.51 22.46
N LYS A 304 -18.25 26.78 22.55
CA LYS A 304 -19.34 27.33 21.72
C LYS A 304 -18.94 27.53 20.26
N GLU A 305 -17.65 27.50 19.97
CA GLU A 305 -17.11 27.72 18.63
C GLU A 305 -16.61 26.40 18.05
N ALA A 306 -17.00 26.14 16.81
CA ALA A 306 -16.62 24.94 16.10
C ALA A 306 -15.11 24.99 15.80
N PRO A 307 -14.34 23.95 16.15
CA PRO A 307 -12.90 23.96 15.94
C PRO A 307 -12.55 24.05 14.45
N THR A 308 -11.51 24.81 14.12
CA THR A 308 -10.98 24.89 12.76
C THR A 308 -10.05 23.71 12.51
N LEU A 309 -10.14 23.08 11.34
CA LEU A 309 -9.25 21.98 10.96
C LEU A 309 -8.28 22.48 9.89
N GLN A 310 -7.01 22.09 9.97
CA GLN A 310 -6.02 22.39 8.95
C GLN A 310 -5.52 21.09 8.32
N ILE A 311 -5.58 20.97 6.99
CA ILE A 311 -4.88 19.87 6.29
C ILE A 311 -3.41 20.25 6.24
N ILE A 312 -2.57 19.53 6.98
CA ILE A 312 -1.14 19.79 7.07
C ILE A 312 -0.33 18.91 6.10
N GLY A 313 -0.95 17.90 5.50
CA GLY A 313 -0.34 17.12 4.43
C GLY A 313 -1.28 16.11 3.79
N THR A 314 -1.00 15.75 2.54
CA THR A 314 -1.74 14.73 1.79
C THR A 314 -0.79 13.67 1.26
N LYS A 315 -1.26 12.42 1.12
CA LYS A 315 -0.51 11.33 0.50
C LYS A 315 -1.49 10.35 -0.13
N VAL A 316 -1.14 9.75 -1.26
CA VAL A 316 -1.85 8.58 -1.78
C VAL A 316 -1.03 7.32 -1.51
N ILE A 317 -1.73 6.26 -1.11
CA ILE A 317 -1.19 4.91 -1.01
C ILE A 317 -1.80 4.12 -2.16
N SER A 318 -0.95 3.76 -3.12
CA SER A 318 -1.25 2.94 -4.30
C SER A 318 -0.85 1.49 -4.09
#